data_AF-E4ZRJ0-F1
#
_entry.id   AF-E4ZRJ0-F1
#
_cell.length_a   1.000
_cell.length_b   1.000
_cell.length_c   1.000
_cell.angle_alpha   90.00
_cell.angle_beta   90.00
_cell.angle_gamma   90.00
#
_symmetry.space_group_name_H-M   'P 1'
#
loop_
_entity.id
_entity.type
_entity.pdbx_description
1 polymer ?
#
loop_
_entity_poly.entity_id
_entity_poly.type
_entity_poly.pdbx_seq_one_letter_code
_entity_poly.pdbx_strand_id
1 'polypeptide(L)'
;MGDHYIPSSQCRDIRSFIDAGVIRLCRMKAVTLSLRDIKHVPHGETLDPIGPRSHDSTFSAATSIPGHIPGITNMTPISRVSRPNHRLVFPARKHLTSSFTRAVRASAAQPNLRFFSTCPSLRSASASTPKTHIFHHVAPLRTYRRDLLLNKRTVGLVPTMGALHEGHASLVRHAAAENTDVFVTIYVNPTQFGLNEDLASYPKTWDSDLQMLHKLDEELASAGHGRVTAVFAPSTKTMYPTLPPDSSIPGVGSFIEMRPLGQVLEGASRPVFFRGVATVCMKLFNICTPDRVYFGQKDIQQTRVINRLIKDFHLDTQLRIIPTSREADGLALSSRNVYLGTRRRNMGIVLYQALRKAESQYRVGKRSRGDILWPAVDHGNKMVLEQERMEPGQRALFEVDYLSLADPDTMEEIDHVDETRGAILSGAIKMLPIEEARDGEELGVGEGKIAVRLIDNIVLDAVK
;
A
#
# COMPACT_ATOMS: atom_id res chain seq x y z
N MET A 1 55.30 -49.61 33.14
CA MET A 1 54.85 -48.20 33.13
C MET A 1 53.38 -48.23 33.48
N GLY A 2 52.92 -47.68 34.60
CA GLY A 2 53.61 -46.89 35.62
C GLY A 2 52.58 -46.01 36.30
N ASP A 3 52.03 -46.46 37.43
CA ASP A 3 50.84 -45.89 38.05
C ASP A 3 51.09 -44.51 38.68
N HIS A 4 50.08 -43.63 38.60
CA HIS A 4 49.75 -42.67 39.66
C HIS A 4 48.26 -42.26 39.55
N TYR A 5 47.66 -41.84 40.67
CA TYR A 5 46.21 -41.72 40.86
C TYR A 5 45.91 -40.62 41.91
N ILE A 6 44.70 -40.04 41.90
CA ILE A 6 44.14 -39.08 42.90
C ILE A 6 44.74 -37.64 42.82
N PRO A 7 44.00 -36.52 43.13
CA PRO A 7 42.58 -36.37 43.47
C PRO A 7 41.76 -35.46 42.51
N SER A 8 40.43 -35.57 42.64
CA SER A 8 39.46 -34.55 42.22
C SER A 8 39.34 -33.39 43.22
N SER A 9 39.16 -32.15 42.77
CA SER A 9 38.65 -31.05 43.62
C SER A 9 37.86 -30.00 42.83
N GLN A 10 36.92 -29.34 43.51
CA GLN A 10 36.18 -28.14 43.05
C GLN A 10 35.29 -28.28 41.79
N CYS A 11 34.24 -29.10 41.90
CA CYS A 11 33.00 -28.87 41.15
C CYS A 11 31.94 -28.29 42.10
N ARG A 12 31.76 -26.96 42.12
CA ARG A 12 30.69 -26.27 42.88
C ARG A 12 30.20 -24.98 42.19
N ASP A 13 28.90 -24.72 42.39
CA ASP A 13 28.21 -23.42 42.33
C ASP A 13 28.22 -22.59 41.04
N ILE A 14 27.55 -23.11 39.99
CA ILE A 14 26.92 -22.27 38.94
C ILE A 14 25.60 -21.67 39.50
N ARG A 15 25.69 -20.97 40.64
CA ARG A 15 24.55 -20.35 41.36
C ARG A 15 24.88 -19.03 42.08
N SER A 16 26.04 -18.42 41.85
CA SER A 16 26.51 -17.19 42.52
C SER A 16 26.68 -15.97 41.60
N PHE A 17 26.12 -15.98 40.39
CA PHE A 17 26.08 -14.84 39.46
C PHE A 17 24.66 -14.31 39.21
N ILE A 18 23.76 -14.48 40.19
CA ILE A 18 22.45 -13.84 40.25
C ILE A 18 22.36 -13.17 41.64
N ASP A 19 22.96 -11.99 41.78
CA ASP A 19 22.55 -10.90 42.69
C ASP A 19 23.61 -9.77 42.74
N ALA A 20 23.66 -8.93 41.70
CA ALA A 20 24.31 -7.61 41.76
C ALA A 20 23.86 -6.68 40.62
N GLY A 21 22.92 -5.76 40.90
CA GLY A 21 22.76 -4.51 40.13
C GLY A 21 21.83 -4.53 38.89
N VAL A 22 20.73 -3.79 39.01
CA VAL A 22 20.01 -3.09 37.92
C VAL A 22 19.51 -3.94 36.74
N ILE A 23 18.30 -4.50 36.87
CA ILE A 23 17.43 -4.80 35.72
C ILE A 23 16.17 -3.94 35.83
N ARG A 24 16.07 -2.88 35.02
CA ARG A 24 14.82 -2.15 34.81
C ARG A 24 14.07 -2.83 33.65
N LEU A 25 12.97 -3.51 33.97
CA LEU A 25 12.35 -4.51 33.09
C LEU A 25 11.66 -3.90 31.85
N CYS A 26 12.40 -3.76 30.74
CA CYS A 26 11.79 -3.45 29.43
C CYS A 26 10.94 -4.62 28.92
N ARG A 27 9.65 -4.38 28.69
CA ARG A 27 8.71 -5.35 28.10
C ARG A 27 8.94 -5.49 26.59
N MET A 28 9.97 -6.21 26.18
CA MET A 28 10.01 -6.74 24.81
C MET A 28 8.96 -7.84 24.66
N LYS A 29 8.09 -7.72 23.63
CA LYS A 29 7.36 -8.88 23.13
C LYS A 29 8.38 -9.79 22.44
N ALA A 30 8.51 -11.04 22.90
CA ALA A 30 9.34 -12.00 22.22
C ALA A 30 8.78 -12.27 20.80
N VAL A 31 9.65 -12.19 19.79
CA VAL A 31 9.34 -12.71 18.45
C VAL A 31 9.46 -14.24 18.55
N THR A 32 8.34 -14.90 18.86
CA THR A 32 8.31 -16.33 19.11
C THR A 32 8.51 -17.12 17.82
N LEU A 33 9.75 -17.52 17.54
CA LEU A 33 10.03 -18.63 16.64
C LEU A 33 9.39 -19.90 17.23
N SER A 34 8.32 -20.39 16.59
CA SER A 34 7.51 -21.50 17.11
C SER A 34 8.20 -22.84 16.92
N LEU A 35 9.05 -23.23 17.86
CA LEU A 35 9.52 -24.61 18.00
C LEU A 35 8.37 -25.52 18.48
N ARG A 36 7.65 -26.07 17.50
CA ARG A 36 6.79 -27.25 17.65
C ARG A 36 7.14 -28.27 16.56
N ASP A 37 6.63 -29.48 16.73
CA ASP A 37 6.70 -30.61 15.80
C ASP A 37 8.04 -31.39 15.77
N ILE A 38 8.39 -31.93 16.93
CA ILE A 38 9.15 -33.20 17.02
C ILE A 38 8.35 -34.17 17.91
N LYS A 39 8.25 -35.43 17.47
CA LYS A 39 7.61 -36.61 18.09
C LYS A 39 6.10 -36.78 17.86
N HIS A 40 5.78 -37.63 16.89
CA HIS A 40 4.52 -38.37 16.81
C HIS A 40 4.84 -39.87 16.68
N VAL A 41 4.45 -40.67 17.69
CA VAL A 41 4.39 -42.15 17.67
C VAL A 41 3.18 -42.56 18.53
N PRO A 42 2.24 -43.40 18.06
CA PRO A 42 0.93 -43.54 18.70
C PRO A 42 0.70 -44.84 19.51
N HIS A 43 0.13 -44.71 20.70
CA HIS A 43 -0.71 -45.68 21.45
C HIS A 43 -1.52 -44.85 22.49
N GLY A 44 -2.70 -45.22 23.00
CA GLY A 44 -3.58 -46.38 22.78
C GLY A 44 -5.00 -46.07 23.30
N GLU A 45 -5.91 -47.05 23.29
CA GLU A 45 -7.36 -46.87 23.42
C GLU A 45 -7.93 -46.68 24.86
N THR A 46 -9.25 -46.41 24.93
CA THR A 46 -10.26 -46.76 25.97
C THR A 46 -10.79 -45.74 27.02
N LEU A 47 -12.10 -45.47 26.88
CA LEU A 47 -13.20 -45.41 27.89
C LEU A 47 -13.46 -44.16 28.78
N ASP A 48 -14.67 -43.58 28.59
CA ASP A 48 -15.47 -42.87 29.61
C ASP A 48 -16.04 -43.84 30.66
N PRO A 49 -16.53 -43.36 31.83
CA PRO A 49 -18.00 -43.29 31.99
C PRO A 49 -18.58 -42.22 32.97
N ILE A 50 -19.73 -41.62 32.57
CA ILE A 50 -20.95 -41.36 33.37
C ILE A 50 -20.92 -40.27 34.50
N GLY A 51 -22.00 -39.47 34.59
CA GLY A 51 -22.32 -38.50 35.69
C GLY A 51 -23.13 -39.14 36.83
N PRO A 52 -24.23 -38.53 37.37
CA PRO A 52 -24.86 -37.23 37.08
C PRO A 52 -25.39 -36.46 38.35
N ARG A 53 -26.25 -35.45 38.13
CA ARG A 53 -27.37 -34.91 38.99
C ARG A 53 -27.30 -33.44 39.44
N SER A 54 -28.48 -32.96 39.81
CA SER A 54 -28.97 -31.57 39.99
C SER A 54 -29.43 -31.29 41.44
N HIS A 55 -29.68 -30.02 41.80
CA HIS A 55 -30.94 -29.58 42.47
C HIS A 55 -31.04 -28.05 42.64
N ASP A 56 -32.28 -27.55 42.77
CA ASP A 56 -32.67 -26.14 42.89
C ASP A 56 -32.89 -25.64 44.34
N SER A 57 -32.81 -24.33 44.57
CA SER A 57 -33.69 -23.47 45.42
C SER A 57 -33.00 -22.10 45.64
N THR A 58 -33.56 -20.87 45.50
CA THR A 58 -34.89 -20.20 45.61
C THR A 58 -35.25 -19.64 47.00
N PHE A 59 -35.11 -18.31 47.19
CA PHE A 59 -35.90 -17.38 48.03
C PHE A 59 -35.45 -15.94 47.63
N SER A 60 -36.26 -14.94 47.22
CA SER A 60 -37.46 -14.26 47.77
C SER A 60 -37.14 -13.33 48.97
N ALA A 61 -37.67 -12.10 49.13
CA ALA A 61 -38.85 -11.46 48.50
C ALA A 61 -38.81 -9.91 48.45
N ALA A 62 -39.73 -9.31 47.66
CA ALA A 62 -40.52 -8.05 47.82
C ALA A 62 -39.90 -6.75 48.44
N THR A 63 -40.33 -5.52 48.12
CA THR A 63 -41.58 -4.95 47.53
C THR A 63 -41.24 -3.58 46.84
N SER A 64 -42.08 -2.64 46.35
CA SER A 64 -43.54 -2.39 46.28
C SER A 64 -43.90 -1.42 45.11
N ILE A 65 -45.20 -1.18 44.90
CA ILE A 65 -45.85 -0.09 44.09
C ILE A 65 -47.17 0.32 44.84
N PRO A 66 -47.94 1.39 44.51
CA PRO A 66 -48.57 1.77 43.22
C PRO A 66 -48.37 3.27 42.87
N GLY A 67 -48.95 3.91 41.83
CA GLY A 67 -49.86 3.57 40.71
C GLY A 67 -49.79 4.72 39.65
N HIS A 68 -50.62 4.87 38.61
CA HIS A 68 -51.84 4.17 38.19
C HIS A 68 -52.02 4.22 36.64
N ILE A 69 -53.16 3.77 36.11
CA ILE A 69 -53.40 3.32 34.71
C ILE A 69 -54.89 3.58 34.36
N PRO A 70 -55.34 3.84 33.09
CA PRO A 70 -54.94 3.13 31.85
C PRO A 70 -54.84 3.97 30.54
N GLY A 71 -54.56 3.28 29.42
CA GLY A 71 -54.82 3.71 28.03
C GLY A 71 -54.74 2.49 27.08
N ILE A 72 -55.79 2.18 26.32
CA ILE A 72 -56.03 0.89 25.62
C ILE A 72 -56.50 1.21 24.18
N THR A 73 -56.19 0.49 23.08
CA THR A 73 -56.58 -0.91 22.78
C THR A 73 -55.78 -1.59 21.64
N ASN A 74 -55.44 -2.86 21.87
CA ASN A 74 -55.66 -4.09 21.07
C ASN A 74 -55.28 -4.21 19.57
N MET A 75 -54.61 -5.34 19.28
CA MET A 75 -54.46 -5.97 17.96
C MET A 75 -54.58 -7.50 18.10
N THR A 76 -55.44 -8.15 17.33
CA THR A 76 -55.49 -9.62 17.14
C THR A 76 -55.82 -9.97 15.68
N PRO A 77 -55.41 -11.16 15.16
CA PRO A 77 -55.26 -11.36 13.71
C PRO A 77 -56.23 -12.40 13.11
N ILE A 78 -56.20 -12.53 11.76
CA ILE A 78 -56.21 -13.78 10.93
C ILE A 78 -56.81 -13.50 9.54
N SER A 79 -56.07 -13.84 8.47
CA SER A 79 -56.54 -14.66 7.33
C SER A 79 -55.51 -14.69 6.16
N ARG A 80 -55.66 -15.68 5.26
CA ARG A 80 -54.87 -15.85 4.02
C ARG A 80 -55.61 -15.22 2.83
N VAL A 81 -54.91 -14.89 1.73
CA VAL A 81 -55.31 -15.28 0.35
C VAL A 81 -54.15 -15.10 -0.67
N SER A 82 -54.31 -15.72 -1.84
CA SER A 82 -53.37 -16.04 -2.93
C SER A 82 -52.48 -14.96 -3.57
N ARG A 83 -51.44 -15.46 -4.26
CA ARG A 83 -50.61 -14.75 -5.27
C ARG A 83 -51.34 -14.53 -6.60
N PRO A 84 -50.82 -13.65 -7.47
CA PRO A 84 -50.75 -13.90 -8.92
C PRO A 84 -49.30 -14.13 -9.39
N ASN A 85 -49.11 -14.97 -10.43
CA ASN A 85 -47.84 -15.12 -11.14
C ASN A 85 -47.86 -14.28 -12.43
N HIS A 86 -46.79 -13.52 -12.72
CA HIS A 86 -46.57 -12.98 -14.07
C HIS A 86 -45.39 -13.68 -14.75
N ARG A 87 -45.70 -14.58 -15.69
CA ARG A 87 -44.75 -15.07 -16.70
C ARG A 87 -44.80 -14.11 -17.90
N LEU A 88 -43.69 -13.47 -18.23
CA LEU A 88 -43.48 -12.87 -19.55
C LEU A 88 -42.88 -13.91 -20.49
N VAL A 89 -43.41 -13.98 -21.72
CA VAL A 89 -43.00 -14.93 -22.75
C VAL A 89 -42.34 -14.16 -23.89
N PHE A 90 -41.09 -14.49 -24.21
CA PHE A 90 -40.39 -13.96 -25.37
C PHE A 90 -40.65 -14.83 -26.61
N PRO A 91 -41.20 -14.29 -27.72
CA PRO A 91 -41.25 -14.98 -28.99
C PRO A 91 -39.93 -14.78 -29.75
N ALA A 92 -39.20 -15.86 -30.01
CA ALA A 92 -38.04 -15.81 -30.89
C ALA A 92 -38.47 -15.55 -32.36
N ARG A 93 -37.72 -14.73 -33.09
CA ARG A 93 -37.82 -14.63 -34.57
C ARG A 93 -36.47 -14.92 -35.22
N LYS A 94 -36.55 -15.52 -36.41
CA LYS A 94 -35.45 -16.20 -37.09
C LYS A 94 -34.63 -15.23 -37.95
N HIS A 95 -33.36 -15.59 -38.19
CA HIS A 95 -32.52 -14.93 -39.19
C HIS A 95 -33.16 -15.01 -40.58
N LEU A 96 -33.00 -13.95 -41.37
CA LEU A 96 -33.33 -13.89 -42.79
C LEU A 96 -32.14 -13.27 -43.54
N THR A 97 -31.42 -14.10 -44.28
CA THR A 97 -30.30 -13.68 -45.13
C THR A 97 -30.85 -13.09 -46.43
N SER A 98 -30.53 -11.83 -46.73
CA SER A 98 -30.91 -11.17 -47.99
C SER A 98 -29.67 -10.87 -48.83
N SER A 99 -29.49 -11.62 -49.92
CA SER A 99 -28.37 -11.48 -50.84
C SER A 99 -28.62 -10.33 -51.83
N PHE A 100 -27.90 -9.22 -51.70
CA PHE A 100 -27.99 -8.12 -52.65
C PHE A 100 -27.21 -8.41 -53.95
N THR A 101 -27.93 -8.69 -55.03
CA THR A 101 -27.36 -8.79 -56.38
C THR A 101 -27.16 -7.40 -56.98
N ARG A 102 -25.91 -7.10 -57.37
CA ARG A 102 -25.47 -5.80 -57.89
C ARG A 102 -25.77 -5.66 -59.38
N ALA A 103 -26.83 -4.95 -59.73
CA ALA A 103 -27.07 -4.53 -61.11
C ALA A 103 -26.19 -3.33 -61.49
N VAL A 104 -25.38 -3.46 -62.54
CA VAL A 104 -24.59 -2.35 -63.11
C VAL A 104 -25.27 -1.85 -64.38
N ARG A 105 -25.59 -0.55 -64.42
CA ARG A 105 -25.81 0.20 -65.66
C ARG A 105 -25.05 1.52 -65.59
N ALA A 106 -24.12 1.70 -66.51
CA ALA A 106 -23.52 3.00 -66.77
C ALA A 106 -24.45 3.82 -67.68
N SER A 107 -24.54 5.12 -67.44
CA SER A 107 -25.03 6.10 -68.41
C SER A 107 -24.27 7.40 -68.16
N ALA A 108 -23.74 8.01 -69.23
CA ALA A 108 -22.91 9.20 -69.12
C ALA A 108 -23.74 10.46 -69.42
N ALA A 109 -23.79 11.38 -68.46
CA ALA A 109 -24.26 12.74 -68.67
C ALA A 109 -23.55 13.68 -67.67
N GLN A 110 -22.77 14.63 -68.20
CA GLN A 110 -22.30 15.78 -67.42
C GLN A 110 -23.36 16.89 -67.47
N PRO A 111 -23.53 17.63 -66.36
CA PRO A 111 -23.66 19.08 -66.48
C PRO A 111 -22.67 19.83 -65.58
N ASN A 112 -22.37 21.07 -65.96
CA ASN A 112 -21.37 21.90 -65.29
C ASN A 112 -21.76 22.23 -63.84
N LEU A 113 -20.91 21.85 -62.88
CA LEU A 113 -20.98 22.29 -61.48
C LEU A 113 -19.73 23.10 -61.12
N ARG A 114 -19.93 24.37 -60.75
CA ARG A 114 -18.86 25.24 -60.25
C ARG A 114 -18.47 24.79 -58.83
N PHE A 115 -17.33 24.12 -58.69
CA PHE A 115 -16.74 23.86 -57.38
C PHE A 115 -16.24 25.18 -56.77
N PHE A 116 -17.02 25.75 -55.86
CA PHE A 116 -16.52 26.71 -54.89
C PHE A 116 -15.57 25.98 -53.95
N SER A 117 -14.26 26.23 -54.08
CA SER A 117 -13.26 25.63 -53.21
C SER A 117 -13.30 26.29 -51.83
N THR A 118 -14.21 25.85 -50.97
CA THR A 118 -14.22 26.20 -49.54
C THR A 118 -13.16 25.40 -48.79
N CYS A 119 -11.90 25.53 -49.20
CA CYS A 119 -10.79 25.17 -48.33
C CYS A 119 -10.91 26.02 -47.05
N PRO A 120 -11.06 25.42 -45.86
CA PRO A 120 -10.92 26.18 -44.64
C PRO A 120 -9.53 26.78 -44.62
N SER A 121 -9.42 28.06 -44.24
CA SER A 121 -8.11 28.64 -43.92
C SER A 121 -7.43 27.72 -42.91
N LEU A 122 -6.25 27.20 -43.26
CA LEU A 122 -5.33 26.63 -42.29
C LEU A 122 -4.96 27.75 -41.34
N ARG A 123 -5.74 27.89 -40.27
CA ARG A 123 -5.35 28.69 -39.11
C ARG A 123 -3.99 28.15 -38.69
N SER A 124 -2.97 28.96 -38.90
CA SER A 124 -1.69 28.80 -38.21
C SER A 124 -2.03 28.76 -36.73
N ALA A 125 -2.05 27.55 -36.17
CA ALA A 125 -2.14 27.36 -34.74
C ALA A 125 -0.82 27.87 -34.20
N SER A 126 -0.82 29.12 -33.73
CA SER A 126 0.29 29.69 -32.98
C SER A 126 0.70 28.67 -31.92
N ALA A 127 1.90 28.11 -32.05
CA ALA A 127 2.38 27.02 -31.21
C ALA A 127 2.72 27.55 -29.81
N SER A 128 1.70 27.98 -29.07
CA SER A 128 1.78 28.22 -27.64
C SER A 128 2.24 26.93 -27.00
N THR A 129 3.41 26.96 -26.36
CA THR A 129 4.00 25.83 -25.65
C THR A 129 2.91 25.12 -24.82
N PRO A 130 2.63 23.82 -25.06
CA PRO A 130 1.54 23.14 -24.38
C PRO A 130 1.70 23.28 -22.86
N LYS A 131 0.74 23.95 -22.22
CA LYS A 131 0.79 24.29 -20.80
C LYS A 131 0.04 23.24 -20.00
N THR A 132 0.66 22.75 -18.93
CA THR A 132 0.01 21.86 -17.95
C THR A 132 -1.32 22.43 -17.46
N HIS A 133 -2.41 21.69 -17.65
CA HIS A 133 -3.74 22.07 -17.19
C HIS A 133 -3.95 21.63 -15.74
N ILE A 134 -4.34 22.56 -14.86
CA ILE A 134 -4.66 22.25 -13.45
C ILE A 134 -6.17 22.04 -13.32
N PHE A 135 -6.56 20.88 -12.79
CA PHE A 135 -7.96 20.49 -12.59
C PHE A 135 -8.26 20.24 -11.11
N HIS A 136 -9.26 20.94 -10.57
CA HIS A 136 -9.76 20.71 -9.20
C HIS A 136 -11.06 19.89 -9.15
N HIS A 137 -11.65 19.57 -10.30
CA HIS A 137 -12.96 18.92 -10.41
C HIS A 137 -12.98 17.80 -11.46
N VAL A 138 -13.78 16.75 -11.19
CA VAL A 138 -13.85 15.52 -12.02
C VAL A 138 -14.41 15.77 -13.42
N ALA A 139 -15.43 16.63 -13.56
CA ALA A 139 -16.11 16.86 -14.84
C ALA A 139 -15.18 17.45 -15.93
N PRO A 140 -14.46 18.58 -15.73
CA PRO A 140 -13.57 19.12 -16.76
C PRO A 140 -12.40 18.19 -17.09
N LEU A 141 -11.83 17.47 -16.11
CA LEU A 141 -10.78 16.49 -16.35
C LEU A 141 -11.27 15.32 -17.21
N ARG A 142 -12.49 14.81 -16.99
CA ARG A 142 -13.10 13.76 -17.81
C ARG A 142 -13.42 14.22 -19.23
N THR A 143 -13.75 15.50 -19.43
CA THR A 143 -13.86 16.07 -20.79
C THR A 143 -12.49 16.07 -21.47
N TYR A 144 -11.47 16.64 -20.81
CA TYR A 144 -10.10 16.67 -21.34
C TYR A 144 -9.57 15.26 -21.69
N ARG A 145 -9.74 14.27 -20.81
CA ARG A 145 -9.36 12.87 -21.09
C ARG A 145 -10.11 12.28 -22.28
N ARG A 146 -11.41 12.56 -22.44
CA ARG A 146 -12.20 12.10 -23.58
C ARG A 146 -11.69 12.70 -24.88
N ASP A 147 -11.34 13.99 -24.87
CA ASP A 147 -10.81 14.68 -26.04
C ASP A 147 -9.43 14.11 -26.43
N LEU A 148 -8.56 13.80 -25.46
CA LEU A 148 -7.31 13.07 -25.70
C LEU A 148 -7.58 11.68 -26.32
N LEU A 149 -8.50 10.89 -25.76
CA LEU A 149 -8.84 9.56 -26.25
C LEU A 149 -9.39 9.58 -27.70
N LEU A 150 -10.26 10.54 -28.03
CA LEU A 150 -10.78 10.73 -29.38
C LEU A 150 -9.68 11.13 -30.39
N ASN A 151 -8.64 11.83 -29.92
CA ASN A 151 -7.43 12.14 -30.69
C ASN A 151 -6.36 11.02 -30.63
N LYS A 152 -6.71 9.82 -30.13
CA LYS A 152 -5.82 8.65 -30.00
C LYS A 152 -4.58 8.89 -29.11
N ARG A 153 -4.67 9.82 -28.16
CA ARG A 153 -3.60 10.15 -27.22
C ARG A 153 -3.69 9.30 -25.94
N THR A 154 -2.55 8.76 -25.53
CA THR A 154 -2.39 7.84 -24.41
C THR A 154 -1.99 8.59 -23.14
N VAL A 155 -2.55 8.18 -22.00
CA VAL A 155 -2.38 8.83 -20.70
C VAL A 155 -1.72 7.88 -19.70
N GLY A 156 -0.51 8.25 -19.25
CA GLY A 156 0.13 7.68 -18.09
C GLY A 156 -0.29 8.44 -16.81
N LEU A 157 -0.76 7.73 -15.79
CA LEU A 157 -1.15 8.32 -14.50
C LEU A 157 -0.06 8.11 -13.45
N VAL A 158 0.33 9.18 -12.75
CA VAL A 158 1.22 9.15 -11.57
C VAL A 158 0.42 9.64 -10.35
N PRO A 159 -0.12 8.73 -9.51
CA PRO A 159 -0.85 9.12 -8.31
C PRO A 159 0.12 9.56 -7.20
N THR A 160 -0.02 10.79 -6.71
CA THR A 160 0.77 11.31 -5.57
C THR A 160 -0.10 12.02 -4.53
N MET A 161 0.48 12.25 -3.35
CA MET A 161 -0.10 13.10 -2.29
C MET A 161 0.48 14.53 -2.28
N GLY A 162 1.29 14.91 -3.28
CA GLY A 162 2.19 16.07 -3.18
C GLY A 162 3.47 15.74 -2.42
N ALA A 163 4.21 16.77 -1.99
CA ALA A 163 5.56 16.64 -1.44
C ALA A 163 6.52 15.95 -2.43
N LEU A 164 6.58 16.52 -3.64
CA LEU A 164 7.28 15.93 -4.77
C LEU A 164 8.81 15.94 -4.57
N HIS A 165 9.45 14.90 -5.08
CA HIS A 165 10.88 14.63 -4.93
C HIS A 165 11.35 13.75 -6.11
N GLU A 166 12.66 13.53 -6.25
CA GLU A 166 13.22 12.85 -7.43
C GLU A 166 12.62 11.46 -7.71
N GLY A 167 12.26 10.70 -6.67
CA GLY A 167 11.49 9.45 -6.85
C GLY A 167 10.14 9.61 -7.57
N HIS A 168 9.44 10.75 -7.39
CA HIS A 168 8.22 11.10 -8.13
C HIS A 168 8.54 11.58 -9.56
N ALA A 169 9.63 12.35 -9.74
CA ALA A 169 10.09 12.76 -11.06
C ALA A 169 10.45 11.55 -11.94
N SER A 170 11.10 10.54 -11.36
CA SER A 170 11.34 9.24 -12.01
C SER A 170 10.04 8.58 -12.51
N LEU A 171 8.96 8.54 -11.72
CA LEU A 171 7.66 8.02 -12.18
C LEU A 171 7.12 8.80 -13.39
N VAL A 172 7.23 10.13 -13.37
CA VAL A 172 6.77 11.01 -14.46
C VAL A 172 7.61 10.82 -15.72
N ARG A 173 8.94 10.61 -15.62
CA ARG A 173 9.79 10.28 -16.78
C ARG A 173 9.40 8.94 -17.43
N HIS A 174 9.18 7.90 -16.62
CA HIS A 174 8.70 6.61 -17.14
C HIS A 174 7.29 6.72 -17.75
N ALA A 175 6.41 7.54 -17.19
CA ALA A 175 5.11 7.83 -17.77
C ALA A 175 5.22 8.56 -19.12
N ALA A 176 6.12 9.52 -19.25
CA ALA A 176 6.36 10.26 -20.49
C ALA A 176 7.08 9.46 -21.58
N ALA A 177 7.88 8.46 -21.20
CA ALA A 177 8.56 7.57 -22.16
C ALA A 177 7.58 6.61 -22.88
N GLU A 178 6.42 6.30 -22.30
CA GLU A 178 5.47 5.33 -22.84
C GLU A 178 4.13 5.92 -23.32
N ASN A 179 3.82 7.18 -22.99
CA ASN A 179 2.51 7.79 -23.21
C ASN A 179 2.65 9.21 -23.77
N THR A 180 1.68 9.70 -24.56
CA THR A 180 1.72 11.08 -25.10
C THR A 180 1.40 12.15 -24.06
N ASP A 181 0.80 11.75 -22.94
CA ASP A 181 0.30 12.60 -21.87
C ASP A 181 0.59 11.95 -20.51
N VAL A 182 1.05 12.76 -19.57
CA VAL A 182 1.21 12.39 -18.17
C VAL A 182 0.22 13.20 -17.32
N PHE A 183 -0.61 12.47 -16.60
CA PHE A 183 -1.51 13.02 -15.58
C PHE A 183 -0.88 12.79 -14.21
N VAL A 184 -0.63 13.84 -13.45
CA VAL A 184 -0.15 13.75 -12.06
C VAL A 184 -1.29 14.09 -11.12
N THR A 185 -1.52 13.28 -10.08
CA THR A 185 -2.47 13.68 -9.01
C THR A 185 -1.71 14.23 -7.82
N ILE A 186 -2.25 15.28 -7.19
CA ILE A 186 -1.78 15.82 -5.92
C ILE A 186 -2.97 15.80 -4.97
N TYR A 187 -3.10 14.73 -4.19
CA TYR A 187 -4.21 14.58 -3.24
C TYR A 187 -3.81 13.81 -1.97
N VAL A 188 -3.72 14.51 -0.84
CA VAL A 188 -3.59 13.88 0.48
C VAL A 188 -4.93 13.23 0.84
N ASN A 189 -5.04 11.93 0.57
CA ASN A 189 -6.25 11.14 0.85
C ASN A 189 -6.42 10.91 2.35
N PRO A 190 -7.47 11.41 3.03
CA PRO A 190 -7.66 11.19 4.46
C PRO A 190 -8.02 9.73 4.80
N THR A 191 -8.60 8.97 3.87
CA THR A 191 -9.13 7.61 4.15
C THR A 191 -8.06 6.55 4.35
N GLN A 192 -6.79 6.87 4.05
CA GLN A 192 -5.64 5.97 4.25
C GLN A 192 -4.78 6.36 5.47
N PHE A 193 -5.27 7.27 6.32
CA PHE A 193 -4.64 7.63 7.59
C PHE A 193 -5.46 7.08 8.76
N GLY A 194 -4.80 6.42 9.70
CA GLY A 194 -5.37 6.07 11.00
C GLY A 194 -5.58 7.30 11.90
N LEU A 195 -6.36 7.15 12.97
CA LEU A 195 -6.66 8.23 13.93
C LEU A 195 -5.40 8.85 14.56
N ASN A 196 -4.32 8.08 14.67
CA ASN A 196 -3.04 8.47 15.26
C ASN A 196 -1.92 8.67 14.20
N GLU A 197 -2.27 8.87 12.93
CA GLU A 197 -1.30 9.03 11.83
C GLU A 197 -1.21 10.48 11.31
N ASP A 198 -0.11 10.78 10.60
CA ASP A 198 0.36 12.11 10.20
C ASP A 198 -0.50 12.92 9.19
N LEU A 199 -1.83 12.81 9.21
CA LEU A 199 -2.71 13.55 8.29
C LEU A 199 -2.63 15.07 8.49
N ALA A 200 -2.46 15.52 9.74
CA ALA A 200 -2.34 16.94 10.08
C ALA A 200 -0.94 17.50 9.81
N SER A 201 0.09 16.67 9.97
CA SER A 201 1.52 16.97 9.84
C SER A 201 2.07 16.77 8.41
N TYR A 202 1.28 16.21 7.48
CA TYR A 202 1.71 15.97 6.10
C TYR A 202 2.07 17.29 5.37
N PRO A 203 3.21 17.36 4.65
CA PRO A 203 3.65 18.60 4.00
C PRO A 203 2.68 19.10 2.93
N LYS A 204 2.55 20.42 2.82
CA LYS A 204 1.69 21.11 1.83
C LYS A 204 2.56 22.02 0.98
N THR A 205 3.04 21.48 -0.14
CA THR A 205 4.18 22.00 -0.92
C THR A 205 3.78 22.45 -2.33
N TRP A 206 2.55 22.97 -2.49
CA TRP A 206 1.92 23.24 -3.78
C TRP A 206 2.80 23.98 -4.79
N ASP A 207 3.41 25.10 -4.41
CA ASP A 207 4.18 25.93 -5.34
C ASP A 207 5.49 25.25 -5.77
N SER A 208 6.16 24.53 -4.86
CA SER A 208 7.36 23.74 -5.19
C SER A 208 7.03 22.48 -5.98
N ASP A 209 5.88 21.84 -5.71
CA ASP A 209 5.40 20.68 -6.47
C ASP A 209 5.12 21.10 -7.93
N LEU A 210 4.44 22.23 -8.15
CA LEU A 210 4.23 22.80 -9.49
C LEU A 210 5.54 23.23 -10.17
N GLN A 211 6.47 23.87 -9.44
CA GLN A 211 7.78 24.23 -10.00
C GLN A 211 8.59 23.01 -10.43
N MET A 212 8.52 21.91 -9.69
CA MET A 212 9.15 20.64 -10.09
C MET A 212 8.51 20.07 -11.35
N LEU A 213 7.17 20.05 -11.42
CA LEU A 213 6.45 19.56 -12.60
C LEU A 213 6.66 20.41 -13.85
N HIS A 214 6.75 21.75 -13.71
CA HIS A 214 7.07 22.63 -14.85
C HIS A 214 8.48 22.37 -15.39
N LYS A 215 9.51 22.33 -14.53
CA LYS A 215 10.89 22.03 -14.93
C LYS A 215 11.00 20.66 -15.60
N LEU A 216 10.26 19.68 -15.07
CA LEU A 216 10.24 18.32 -15.62
C LEU A 216 9.50 18.26 -16.98
N ASP A 217 8.46 19.06 -17.19
CA ASP A 217 7.79 19.18 -18.48
C ASP A 217 8.67 19.87 -19.54
N GLU A 218 9.51 20.84 -19.14
CA GLU A 218 10.55 21.45 -19.97
C GLU A 218 11.67 20.45 -20.32
N GLU A 219 12.12 19.64 -19.36
CA GLU A 219 13.08 18.54 -19.55
C GLU A 219 12.54 17.51 -20.57
N LEU A 220 11.30 17.04 -20.37
CA LEU A 220 10.64 16.06 -21.23
C LEU A 220 10.35 16.59 -22.64
N ALA A 221 9.98 17.88 -22.76
CA ALA A 221 9.83 18.54 -24.06
C ALA A 221 11.15 18.55 -24.84
N SER A 222 12.26 18.83 -24.14
CA SER A 222 13.61 18.88 -24.73
C SER A 222 14.10 17.49 -25.15
N ALA A 223 13.69 16.44 -24.44
CA ALA A 223 13.97 15.04 -24.77
C ALA A 223 13.05 14.44 -25.86
N GLY A 224 12.01 15.17 -26.29
CA GLY A 224 11.03 14.66 -27.27
C GLY A 224 10.08 13.58 -26.72
N HIS A 225 9.89 13.53 -25.40
CA HIS A 225 9.00 12.58 -24.73
C HIS A 225 7.57 13.11 -24.58
N GLY A 226 6.69 12.29 -23.99
CA GLY A 226 5.37 12.72 -23.52
C GLY A 226 5.43 13.88 -22.52
N ARG A 227 4.30 14.56 -22.33
CA ARG A 227 4.24 15.86 -21.62
C ARG A 227 3.36 15.78 -20.37
N VAL A 228 3.67 16.56 -19.34
CA VAL A 228 2.85 16.70 -18.13
C VAL A 228 1.65 17.61 -18.47
N THR A 229 0.62 17.04 -19.08
CA THR A 229 -0.49 17.82 -19.63
C THR A 229 -1.61 18.06 -18.64
N ALA A 230 -1.72 17.28 -17.55
CA ALA A 230 -2.71 17.52 -16.49
C ALA A 230 -2.15 17.33 -15.07
N VAL A 231 -2.49 18.25 -14.17
CA VAL A 231 -2.38 18.08 -12.72
C VAL A 231 -3.79 18.02 -12.13
N PHE A 232 -4.15 16.90 -11.51
CA PHE A 232 -5.42 16.74 -10.78
C PHE A 232 -5.20 16.97 -9.29
N ALA A 233 -5.68 18.11 -8.80
CA ALA A 233 -5.55 18.55 -7.40
C ALA A 233 -6.95 18.75 -6.77
N PRO A 234 -7.72 17.68 -6.55
CA PRO A 234 -9.09 17.76 -6.06
C PRO A 234 -9.16 18.11 -4.57
N SER A 235 -10.22 18.81 -4.19
CA SER A 235 -10.60 18.91 -2.77
C SER A 235 -11.20 17.59 -2.27
N THR A 236 -11.17 17.35 -0.95
CA THR A 236 -11.82 16.15 -0.36
C THR A 236 -13.31 16.08 -0.68
N LYS A 237 -14.01 17.21 -0.80
CA LYS A 237 -15.41 17.25 -1.28
C LYS A 237 -15.57 16.87 -2.76
N THR A 238 -14.55 17.10 -3.59
CA THR A 238 -14.55 16.63 -4.98
C THR A 238 -14.36 15.12 -5.06
N MET A 239 -13.45 14.55 -4.25
CA MET A 239 -13.23 13.10 -4.20
C MET A 239 -14.40 12.37 -3.52
N TYR A 240 -14.95 12.94 -2.44
CA TYR A 240 -15.99 12.35 -1.61
C TYR A 240 -17.16 13.35 -1.48
N PRO A 241 -18.11 13.34 -2.44
CA PRO A 241 -19.18 14.34 -2.51
C PRO A 241 -20.29 14.18 -1.46
N THR A 242 -20.39 13.00 -0.84
CA THR A 242 -21.21 12.75 0.36
C THR A 242 -20.33 12.92 1.60
N LEU A 243 -19.61 11.87 2.00
CA LEU A 243 -18.56 11.87 3.02
C LEU A 243 -17.48 10.84 2.62
N PRO A 244 -16.22 11.00 3.07
CA PRO A 244 -15.24 9.93 3.02
C PRO A 244 -15.70 8.76 3.92
N PRO A 245 -15.40 7.49 3.54
CA PRO A 245 -15.48 6.38 4.48
C PRO A 245 -14.67 6.65 5.74
N ASP A 246 -15.19 6.23 6.90
CA ASP A 246 -14.49 6.40 8.17
C ASP A 246 -13.30 5.44 8.33
N SER A 247 -12.55 5.61 9.42
CA SER A 247 -11.40 4.78 9.83
C SER A 247 -11.75 3.69 10.85
N SER A 248 -13.04 3.41 11.08
CA SER A 248 -13.49 2.32 11.96
C SER A 248 -13.45 0.95 11.26
N ILE A 249 -13.57 -0.12 12.02
CA ILE A 249 -13.69 -1.50 11.54
C ILE A 249 -15.01 -2.05 12.10
N PRO A 250 -15.95 -2.54 11.26
CA PRO A 250 -15.84 -2.79 9.82
C PRO A 250 -15.81 -1.54 8.92
N GLY A 251 -16.25 -0.38 9.40
CA GLY A 251 -16.26 0.89 8.65
C GLY A 251 -17.63 1.26 8.07
N VAL A 252 -17.94 2.56 8.03
CA VAL A 252 -19.13 3.10 7.35
C VAL A 252 -18.71 3.86 6.08
N GLY A 253 -19.46 3.65 4.99
CA GLY A 253 -19.26 4.32 3.70
C GLY A 253 -19.04 3.35 2.54
N SER A 254 -18.67 3.87 1.37
CA SER A 254 -18.35 3.08 0.18
C SER A 254 -16.84 2.96 -0.01
N PHE A 255 -16.29 1.77 0.23
CA PHE A 255 -14.86 1.48 0.16
C PHE A 255 -14.59 0.13 -0.53
N ILE A 256 -13.32 -0.12 -0.86
CA ILE A 256 -12.81 -1.41 -1.32
C ILE A 256 -11.79 -1.90 -0.30
N GLU A 257 -11.83 -3.20 0.03
CA GLU A 257 -10.88 -3.84 0.95
C GLU A 257 -10.32 -5.11 0.30
N MET A 258 -9.00 -5.18 0.15
CA MET A 258 -8.32 -6.31 -0.51
C MET A 258 -7.83 -7.30 0.54
N ARG A 259 -8.52 -8.44 0.73
CA ARG A 259 -8.16 -9.47 1.71
C ARG A 259 -7.61 -10.74 1.03
N PRO A 260 -6.65 -11.48 1.63
CA PRO A 260 -5.88 -11.15 2.85
C PRO A 260 -4.73 -10.16 2.61
N LEU A 261 -4.36 -9.94 1.34
CA LEU A 261 -3.20 -9.15 0.88
C LEU A 261 -3.03 -7.75 1.53
N GLY A 262 -4.11 -7.07 1.87
CA GLY A 262 -4.11 -5.76 2.55
C GLY A 262 -4.14 -5.81 4.08
N GLN A 263 -4.03 -6.99 4.69
CA GLN A 263 -4.11 -7.22 6.15
C GLN A 263 -2.83 -7.82 6.74
N VAL A 264 -1.89 -8.29 5.91
CA VAL A 264 -0.53 -8.73 6.30
C VAL A 264 0.45 -7.55 6.30
N LEU A 265 1.62 -7.71 6.92
CA LEU A 265 2.76 -6.76 6.89
C LEU A 265 2.37 -5.30 7.19
N GLU A 266 2.51 -4.35 6.25
CA GLU A 266 2.07 -2.95 6.44
C GLU A 266 0.59 -2.85 6.83
N GLY A 267 -0.25 -3.77 6.36
CA GLY A 267 -1.67 -3.85 6.68
C GLY A 267 -1.93 -4.31 8.11
N ALA A 268 -1.03 -5.11 8.70
CA ALA A 268 -1.12 -5.51 10.11
C ALA A 268 -0.74 -4.34 11.03
N SER A 269 0.33 -3.60 10.70
CA SER A 269 0.74 -2.39 11.43
C SER A 269 -0.21 -1.21 11.18
N ARG A 270 -0.94 -1.17 10.06
CA ARG A 270 -1.81 -0.05 9.64
C ARG A 270 -3.18 -0.55 9.07
N PRO A 271 -4.10 -1.07 9.92
CA PRO A 271 -5.29 -1.84 9.48
C PRO A 271 -6.28 -1.19 8.51
N VAL A 272 -6.26 0.13 8.33
CA VAL A 272 -7.13 0.84 7.38
C VAL A 272 -6.39 1.39 6.15
N PHE A 273 -5.07 1.32 6.11
CA PHE A 273 -4.25 1.96 5.08
C PHE A 273 -4.61 1.46 3.67
N PHE A 274 -4.57 0.14 3.43
CA PHE A 274 -4.85 -0.41 2.10
C PHE A 274 -6.33 -0.31 1.70
N ARG A 275 -7.26 -0.22 2.66
CA ARG A 275 -8.67 0.12 2.40
C ARG A 275 -8.78 1.52 1.81
N GLY A 276 -8.13 2.51 2.43
CA GLY A 276 -8.07 3.87 1.92
C GLY A 276 -7.38 3.98 0.55
N VAL A 277 -6.24 3.31 0.38
CA VAL A 277 -5.46 3.30 -0.88
C VAL A 277 -6.25 2.65 -2.02
N ALA A 278 -6.81 1.46 -1.83
CA ALA A 278 -7.59 0.78 -2.87
C ALA A 278 -8.83 1.61 -3.26
N THR A 279 -9.51 2.20 -2.27
CA THR A 279 -10.66 3.08 -2.49
C THR A 279 -10.30 4.32 -3.29
N VAL A 280 -9.21 5.04 -2.93
CA VAL A 280 -8.83 6.25 -3.67
C VAL A 280 -8.29 5.93 -5.07
N CYS A 281 -7.51 4.85 -5.22
CA CYS A 281 -6.97 4.45 -6.51
C CYS A 281 -8.08 4.02 -7.48
N MET A 282 -9.04 3.21 -7.05
CA MET A 282 -10.23 2.90 -7.86
C MET A 282 -10.95 4.16 -8.34
N LYS A 283 -11.11 5.16 -7.47
CA LYS A 283 -11.73 6.44 -7.82
C LYS A 283 -10.89 7.21 -8.84
N LEU A 284 -9.57 7.31 -8.64
CA LEU A 284 -8.66 7.96 -9.59
C LEU A 284 -8.63 7.27 -10.96
N PHE A 285 -8.64 5.93 -11.01
CA PHE A 285 -8.66 5.18 -12.27
C PHE A 285 -9.98 5.41 -13.02
N ASN A 286 -11.11 5.46 -12.32
CA ASN A 286 -12.41 5.84 -12.89
C ASN A 286 -12.51 7.33 -13.27
N ILE A 287 -11.70 8.22 -12.70
CA ILE A 287 -11.70 9.66 -13.01
C ILE A 287 -10.81 9.96 -14.22
N CYS A 288 -9.59 9.40 -14.24
CA CYS A 288 -8.56 9.68 -15.23
C CYS A 288 -8.54 8.70 -16.42
N THR A 289 -9.16 7.52 -16.28
CA THR A 289 -9.17 6.39 -17.23
C THR A 289 -7.86 6.24 -18.01
N PRO A 290 -6.73 6.00 -17.31
CA PRO A 290 -5.40 6.05 -17.92
C PRO A 290 -5.03 4.72 -18.58
N ASP A 291 -4.33 4.78 -19.72
CA ASP A 291 -3.81 3.60 -20.41
C ASP A 291 -2.81 2.85 -19.51
N ARG A 292 -2.02 3.58 -18.71
CA ARG A 292 -1.03 3.02 -17.77
C ARG A 292 -0.99 3.80 -16.45
N VAL A 293 -0.64 3.13 -15.35
CA VAL A 293 -0.46 3.77 -14.04
C VAL A 293 0.88 3.39 -13.40
N TYR A 294 1.57 4.37 -12.85
CA TYR A 294 2.95 4.28 -12.38
C TYR A 294 3.02 4.38 -10.86
N PHE A 295 3.64 3.38 -10.22
CA PHE A 295 3.90 3.36 -8.78
C PHE A 295 5.35 2.97 -8.50
N GLY A 296 5.93 3.55 -7.45
CA GLY A 296 7.28 3.19 -6.99
C GLY A 296 7.31 1.86 -6.25
N GLN A 297 8.32 1.03 -6.55
CA GLN A 297 8.56 -0.26 -5.91
C GLN A 297 8.74 -0.15 -4.39
N LYS A 298 9.22 0.99 -3.88
CA LYS A 298 9.46 1.27 -2.45
C LYS A 298 8.30 0.84 -1.54
N ASP A 299 7.08 1.11 -1.98
CA ASP A 299 5.85 0.77 -1.29
C ASP A 299 5.32 -0.58 -1.87
N ILE A 300 6.14 -1.64 -1.80
CA ILE A 300 5.96 -2.86 -2.61
C ILE A 300 4.59 -3.51 -2.42
N GLN A 301 4.10 -3.62 -1.18
CA GLN A 301 2.79 -4.18 -0.88
C GLN A 301 1.65 -3.34 -1.49
N GLN A 302 1.79 -2.01 -1.57
CA GLN A 302 0.87 -1.15 -2.31
C GLN A 302 0.85 -1.54 -3.79
N THR A 303 2.01 -1.79 -4.42
CA THR A 303 2.04 -2.22 -5.83
C THR A 303 1.33 -3.56 -6.05
N ARG A 304 1.44 -4.51 -5.10
CA ARG A 304 0.72 -5.80 -5.17
C ARG A 304 -0.78 -5.63 -4.93
N VAL A 305 -1.18 -4.80 -3.96
CA VAL A 305 -2.59 -4.41 -3.73
C VAL A 305 -3.21 -3.78 -4.98
N ILE A 306 -2.48 -2.88 -5.68
CA ILE A 306 -2.95 -2.26 -6.92
C ILE A 306 -2.96 -3.24 -8.11
N ASN A 307 -1.96 -4.13 -8.23
CA ASN A 307 -1.96 -5.19 -9.24
C ASN A 307 -3.19 -6.10 -9.10
N ARG A 308 -3.53 -6.46 -7.85
CA ARG A 308 -4.71 -7.25 -7.50
C ARG A 308 -6.00 -6.48 -7.78
N LEU A 309 -6.09 -5.20 -7.39
CA LEU A 309 -7.22 -4.31 -7.65
C LEU A 309 -7.53 -4.18 -9.16
N ILE A 310 -6.50 -4.03 -10.00
CA ILE A 310 -6.65 -3.92 -11.46
C ILE A 310 -7.18 -5.24 -12.06
N LYS A 311 -6.60 -6.38 -11.64
CA LYS A 311 -7.00 -7.71 -12.12
C LYS A 311 -8.43 -8.08 -11.72
N ASP A 312 -8.74 -8.01 -10.43
CA ASP A 312 -9.99 -8.52 -9.85
C ASP A 312 -11.22 -7.69 -10.26
N PHE A 313 -11.04 -6.40 -10.55
CA PHE A 313 -12.11 -5.50 -11.01
C PHE A 313 -12.07 -5.23 -12.53
N HIS A 314 -11.26 -5.99 -13.28
CA HIS A 314 -11.11 -5.88 -14.75
C HIS A 314 -10.88 -4.44 -15.25
N LEU A 315 -9.98 -3.70 -14.60
CA LEU A 315 -9.69 -2.32 -14.95
C LEU A 315 -8.78 -2.26 -16.18
N ASP A 316 -9.22 -1.55 -17.22
CA ASP A 316 -8.48 -1.37 -18.48
C ASP A 316 -7.33 -0.36 -18.30
N THR A 317 -6.28 -0.77 -17.59
CA THR A 317 -5.06 0.01 -17.34
C THR A 317 -3.88 -0.90 -17.01
N GLN A 318 -2.67 -0.56 -17.48
CA GLN A 318 -1.46 -1.35 -17.22
C GLN A 318 -0.70 -0.79 -16.02
N LEU A 319 -0.44 -1.62 -14.99
CA LEU A 319 0.44 -1.25 -13.89
C LEU A 319 1.91 -1.25 -14.35
N ARG A 320 2.62 -0.15 -14.07
CA ARG A 320 4.07 -0.02 -14.17
C ARG A 320 4.65 0.17 -12.76
N ILE A 321 5.52 -0.76 -12.36
CA ILE A 321 6.27 -0.69 -11.10
C ILE A 321 7.66 -0.17 -11.45
N ILE A 322 8.02 1.00 -10.92
CA ILE A 322 9.32 1.65 -11.17
C ILE A 322 10.25 1.39 -9.98
N PRO A 323 11.52 0.98 -10.19
CA PRO A 323 12.45 0.66 -9.11
C PRO A 323 12.61 1.79 -8.06
N THR A 324 12.87 1.40 -6.81
CA THR A 324 13.10 2.32 -5.70
C THR A 324 14.28 3.25 -5.98
N SER A 325 14.02 4.54 -6.17
CA SER A 325 15.05 5.58 -6.22
C SER A 325 15.69 5.75 -4.83
N ARG A 326 17.02 5.84 -4.78
CA ARG A 326 17.81 5.83 -3.54
C ARG A 326 18.81 6.99 -3.52
N GLU A 327 19.18 7.38 -2.30
CA GLU A 327 20.36 8.21 -2.01
C GLU A 327 21.64 7.40 -2.27
N ALA A 328 22.81 8.05 -2.35
CA ALA A 328 24.05 7.42 -2.82
C ALA A 328 24.59 6.28 -1.92
N ASP A 329 24.19 6.26 -0.65
CA ASP A 329 24.47 5.19 0.34
C ASP A 329 23.36 4.12 0.42
N GLY A 330 22.34 4.24 -0.42
CA GLY A 330 21.26 3.27 -0.57
C GLY A 330 19.98 3.58 0.22
N LEU A 331 19.91 4.65 1.01
CA LEU A 331 18.67 5.03 1.69
C LEU A 331 17.54 5.28 0.66
N ALA A 332 16.38 4.66 0.85
CA ALA A 332 15.24 4.84 -0.05
C ALA A 332 14.70 6.27 0.05
N LEU A 333 14.53 6.94 -1.09
CA LEU A 333 13.99 8.31 -1.12
C LEU A 333 12.53 8.32 -0.64
N SER A 334 12.23 9.18 0.33
CA SER A 334 10.86 9.41 0.81
C SER A 334 10.69 10.84 1.28
N SER A 335 9.50 11.41 1.07
CA SER A 335 9.09 12.67 1.72
C SER A 335 9.18 12.65 3.26
N ARG A 336 9.24 11.46 3.89
CA ARG A 336 9.51 11.31 5.32
C ARG A 336 10.97 11.53 5.74
N ASN A 337 11.94 11.53 4.82
CA ASN A 337 13.36 11.66 5.17
C ASN A 337 13.66 13.04 5.79
N VAL A 338 12.89 14.09 5.44
CA VAL A 338 13.04 15.45 6.00
C VAL A 338 12.81 15.55 7.52
N TYR A 339 12.10 14.58 8.11
CA TYR A 339 11.84 14.54 9.55
C TYR A 339 12.97 13.86 10.34
N LEU A 340 13.99 13.29 9.69
CA LEU A 340 15.03 12.51 10.36
C LEU A 340 16.10 13.40 11.02
N GLY A 341 16.62 14.37 10.27
CA GLY A 341 17.87 15.05 10.59
C GLY A 341 19.10 14.14 10.43
N THR A 342 20.29 14.73 10.36
CA THR A 342 21.55 14.04 10.03
C THR A 342 21.77 12.73 10.83
N ARG A 343 21.60 12.75 12.16
CA ARG A 343 21.92 11.57 13.02
C ARG A 343 21.00 10.37 12.77
N ARG A 344 19.68 10.59 12.70
CA ARG A 344 18.71 9.51 12.44
C ARG A 344 18.66 9.10 10.98
N ARG A 345 18.97 10.00 10.04
CA ARG A 345 19.13 9.68 8.62
C ARG A 345 20.26 8.67 8.43
N ASN A 346 21.43 8.93 9.02
CA ASN A 346 22.59 8.04 8.90
C ASN A 346 22.35 6.67 9.56
N MET A 347 21.62 6.59 10.67
CA MET A 347 21.21 5.30 11.24
C MET A 347 20.15 4.58 10.40
N GLY A 348 19.19 5.29 9.79
CA GLY A 348 18.10 4.71 9.00
C GLY A 348 18.54 3.82 7.83
N ILE A 349 19.79 3.97 7.36
CA ILE A 349 20.45 3.12 6.37
C ILE A 349 20.54 1.65 6.83
N VAL A 350 20.45 1.38 8.15
CA VAL A 350 20.47 0.02 8.74
C VAL A 350 19.45 -0.94 8.12
N LEU A 351 18.27 -0.45 7.75
CA LEU A 351 17.22 -1.28 7.12
C LEU A 351 17.66 -1.79 5.75
N TYR A 352 18.22 -0.92 4.91
CA TYR A 352 18.75 -1.32 3.60
C TYR A 352 19.94 -2.28 3.76
N GLN A 353 20.85 -2.02 4.70
CA GLN A 353 21.98 -2.91 5.00
C GLN A 353 21.52 -4.30 5.46
N ALA A 354 20.49 -4.38 6.31
CA ALA A 354 19.89 -5.63 6.75
C ALA A 354 19.27 -6.39 5.58
N LEU A 355 18.43 -5.74 4.76
CA LEU A 355 17.82 -6.37 3.58
C LEU A 355 18.88 -6.88 2.59
N ARG A 356 19.97 -6.13 2.36
CA ARG A 356 21.10 -6.55 1.50
C ARG A 356 21.86 -7.76 2.07
N LYS A 357 21.92 -7.92 3.39
CA LYS A 357 22.49 -9.13 4.03
C LYS A 357 21.61 -10.35 3.86
N ALA A 358 20.29 -10.20 3.87
CA ALA A 358 19.36 -11.29 3.56
C ALA A 358 19.41 -11.67 2.05
N GLU A 359 19.44 -10.67 1.18
CA GLU A 359 19.58 -10.88 -0.27
C GLU A 359 20.87 -11.63 -0.63
N SER A 360 21.99 -11.37 0.08
CA SER A 360 23.25 -12.07 -0.17
C SER A 360 23.12 -13.58 0.08
N GLN A 361 22.32 -14.00 1.06
CA GLN A 361 22.05 -15.42 1.33
C GLN A 361 21.27 -16.07 0.18
N TYR A 362 20.24 -15.40 -0.32
CA TYR A 362 19.51 -15.87 -1.50
C TYR A 362 20.42 -16.01 -2.73
N ARG A 363 21.29 -15.02 -2.96
CA ARG A 363 22.28 -15.03 -4.05
C ARG A 363 23.30 -16.18 -3.96
N VAL A 364 23.65 -16.66 -2.76
CA VAL A 364 24.51 -17.85 -2.56
C VAL A 364 23.72 -19.17 -2.43
N GLY A 365 22.45 -19.20 -2.85
CA GLY A 365 21.66 -20.42 -2.95
C GLY A 365 20.81 -20.79 -1.73
N LYS A 366 20.76 -19.96 -0.67
CA LYS A 366 19.84 -20.20 0.46
C LYS A 366 18.39 -19.99 0.03
N ARG A 367 17.50 -20.87 0.52
CA ARG A 367 16.04 -20.85 0.23
C ARG A 367 15.16 -20.84 1.47
N SER A 368 15.63 -21.34 2.60
CA SER A 368 14.89 -21.28 3.86
C SER A 368 14.86 -19.85 4.41
N ARG A 369 13.69 -19.45 4.93
CA ARG A 369 13.46 -18.16 5.60
C ARG A 369 14.42 -17.91 6.76
N GLY A 370 14.74 -18.94 7.53
CA GLY A 370 15.69 -18.84 8.65
C GLY A 370 17.09 -18.46 8.17
N ASP A 371 17.63 -19.21 7.21
CA ASP A 371 18.93 -18.93 6.59
C ASP A 371 18.99 -17.54 5.94
N ILE A 372 17.91 -17.13 5.26
CA ILE A 372 17.85 -15.85 4.55
C ILE A 372 17.76 -14.67 5.53
N LEU A 373 16.87 -14.72 6.53
CA LEU A 373 16.63 -13.57 7.41
C LEU A 373 17.64 -13.46 8.56
N TRP A 374 18.32 -14.53 8.98
CA TRP A 374 19.20 -14.50 10.14
C TRP A 374 20.31 -13.42 10.07
N PRO A 375 21.07 -13.23 8.97
CA PRO A 375 22.09 -12.17 8.90
C PRO A 375 21.54 -10.73 8.93
N ALA A 376 20.26 -10.56 8.60
CA ALA A 376 19.57 -9.28 8.63
C ALA A 376 19.08 -8.93 10.04
N VAL A 377 18.54 -9.93 10.76
CA VAL A 377 18.19 -9.82 12.18
C VAL A 377 19.42 -9.62 13.06
N ASP A 378 20.50 -10.38 12.81
CA ASP A 378 21.79 -10.23 13.48
C ASP A 378 22.38 -8.82 13.30
N HIS A 379 22.31 -8.25 12.09
CA HIS A 379 22.75 -6.87 11.84
C HIS A 379 21.91 -5.84 12.59
N GLY A 380 20.57 -5.97 12.57
CA GLY A 380 19.69 -5.07 13.32
C GLY A 380 19.98 -5.09 14.82
N ASN A 381 20.10 -6.29 15.40
CA ASN A 381 20.41 -6.47 16.82
C ASN A 381 21.78 -5.89 17.20
N LYS A 382 22.80 -6.07 16.35
CA LYS A 382 24.13 -5.47 16.56
C LYS A 382 24.09 -3.95 16.55
N MET A 383 23.39 -3.33 15.59
CA MET A 383 23.27 -1.88 15.56
C MET A 383 22.50 -1.33 16.77
N VAL A 384 21.47 -2.02 17.26
CA VAL A 384 20.78 -1.64 18.52
C VAL A 384 21.77 -1.68 19.70
N LEU A 385 22.49 -2.79 19.89
CA LEU A 385 23.48 -2.93 20.97
C LEU A 385 24.64 -1.91 20.87
N GLU A 386 25.02 -1.49 19.66
CA GLU A 386 26.00 -0.42 19.46
C GLU A 386 25.44 0.96 19.83
N GLN A 387 24.16 1.25 19.52
CA GLN A 387 23.51 2.50 19.92
C GLN A 387 23.21 2.56 21.44
N GLU A 388 22.85 1.46 22.07
CA GLU A 388 22.61 1.39 23.52
C GLU A 388 23.88 1.66 24.35
N ARG A 389 25.06 1.39 23.78
CA ARG A 389 26.38 1.67 24.39
C ARG A 389 26.86 3.11 24.21
N MET A 390 26.15 3.93 23.43
CA MET A 390 26.47 5.34 23.22
C MET A 390 25.66 6.22 24.18
N GLU A 391 26.22 7.37 24.53
CA GLU A 391 25.53 8.40 25.32
C GLU A 391 24.28 8.94 24.58
N PRO A 392 23.26 9.45 25.29
CA PRO A 392 22.01 9.91 24.68
C PRO A 392 22.23 10.96 23.58
N GLY A 393 23.10 11.96 23.83
CA GLY A 393 23.52 12.97 22.86
C GLY A 393 24.35 12.45 21.69
N GLN A 394 24.61 11.14 21.60
CA GLN A 394 25.38 10.52 20.52
C GLN A 394 24.60 9.48 19.70
N ARG A 395 23.51 8.92 20.24
CA ARG A 395 22.77 7.83 19.59
C ARG A 395 21.52 8.26 18.83
N ALA A 396 21.07 7.39 17.93
CA ALA A 396 19.81 7.44 17.22
C ALA A 396 19.14 6.06 17.32
N LEU A 397 18.33 5.85 18.36
CA LEU A 397 17.63 4.58 18.58
C LEU A 397 16.57 4.31 17.49
N PHE A 398 16.32 3.03 17.21
CA PHE A 398 15.26 2.58 16.31
C PHE A 398 14.62 1.28 16.80
N GLU A 399 13.34 1.10 16.50
CA GLU A 399 12.60 -0.15 16.71
C GLU A 399 12.41 -0.86 15.35
N VAL A 400 12.56 -2.17 15.30
CA VAL A 400 12.12 -2.98 14.15
C VAL A 400 10.63 -3.29 14.34
N ASP A 401 9.80 -2.87 13.40
CA ASP A 401 8.35 -3.16 13.39
C ASP A 401 8.12 -4.55 12.77
N TYR A 402 8.70 -4.80 11.59
CA TYR A 402 8.84 -6.15 11.03
C TYR A 402 10.05 -6.26 10.09
N LEU A 403 10.48 -7.51 9.88
CA LEU A 403 11.35 -7.92 8.79
C LEU A 403 10.81 -9.25 8.25
N SER A 404 10.60 -9.34 6.93
CA SER A 404 9.82 -10.39 6.29
C SER A 404 10.47 -10.92 5.01
N LEU A 405 10.28 -12.22 4.78
CA LEU A 405 10.40 -12.90 3.50
C LEU A 405 9.01 -13.43 3.12
N ALA A 406 8.46 -12.95 2.01
CA ALA A 406 7.06 -13.14 1.63
C ALA A 406 6.86 -13.57 0.17
N ASP A 407 5.70 -14.18 -0.10
CA ASP A 407 5.22 -14.53 -1.44
C ASP A 407 5.11 -13.29 -2.35
N PRO A 408 5.55 -13.34 -3.62
CA PRO A 408 5.56 -12.17 -4.49
C PRO A 408 4.18 -11.68 -4.93
N ASP A 409 3.10 -12.46 -4.75
CA ASP A 409 1.74 -12.11 -5.18
C ASP A 409 0.73 -11.98 -4.02
N THR A 410 0.86 -12.78 -2.96
CA THR A 410 -0.02 -12.70 -1.78
C THR A 410 0.54 -11.85 -0.64
N MET A 411 1.86 -11.60 -0.63
CA MET A 411 2.60 -10.97 0.48
C MET A 411 2.49 -11.71 1.83
N GLU A 412 2.01 -12.96 1.82
CA GLU A 412 2.02 -13.84 2.99
C GLU A 412 3.44 -14.36 3.25
N GLU A 413 3.77 -14.62 4.51
CA GLU A 413 5.12 -15.04 4.90
C GLU A 413 5.39 -16.49 4.48
N ILE A 414 6.56 -16.75 3.87
CA ILE A 414 6.92 -18.07 3.33
C ILE A 414 8.16 -18.64 4.04
N ASP A 415 8.12 -19.91 4.43
CA ASP A 415 9.26 -20.60 5.05
C ASP A 415 10.36 -20.99 4.06
N HIS A 416 10.02 -21.13 2.78
CA HIS A 416 10.94 -21.47 1.69
C HIS A 416 10.60 -20.70 0.42
N VAL A 417 11.63 -20.21 -0.30
CA VAL A 417 11.47 -19.54 -1.59
C VAL A 417 11.28 -20.55 -2.72
N ASP A 418 10.18 -20.41 -3.47
CA ASP A 418 9.98 -21.03 -4.78
C ASP A 418 10.90 -20.36 -5.80
N GLU A 419 11.87 -21.12 -6.33
CA GLU A 419 12.86 -20.62 -7.28
C GLU A 419 12.27 -20.20 -8.64
N THR A 420 11.06 -20.65 -8.98
CA THR A 420 10.38 -20.29 -10.24
C THR A 420 9.58 -18.98 -10.13
N ARG A 421 9.31 -18.52 -8.90
CA ARG A 421 8.53 -17.30 -8.62
C ARG A 421 9.35 -16.21 -7.92
N GLY A 422 10.44 -16.59 -7.25
CA GLY A 422 11.20 -15.68 -6.40
C GLY A 422 10.44 -15.35 -5.10
N ALA A 423 10.81 -14.25 -4.46
CA ALA A 423 10.20 -13.79 -3.21
C ALA A 423 10.36 -12.27 -3.03
N ILE A 424 9.77 -11.72 -1.98
CA ILE A 424 9.97 -10.32 -1.58
C ILE A 424 10.54 -10.28 -0.17
N LEU A 425 11.74 -9.70 -0.04
CA LEU A 425 12.25 -9.21 1.23
C LEU A 425 11.66 -7.82 1.49
N SER A 426 11.08 -7.61 2.66
CA SER A 426 10.62 -6.28 3.08
C SER A 426 10.79 -6.07 4.57
N GLY A 427 10.92 -4.82 5.00
CA GLY A 427 11.00 -4.49 6.41
C GLY A 427 10.59 -3.06 6.69
N ALA A 428 10.25 -2.81 7.95
CA ALA A 428 9.90 -1.50 8.47
C ALA A 428 10.64 -1.26 9.80
N ILE A 429 11.23 -0.08 9.92
CA ILE A 429 11.82 0.40 11.18
C ILE A 429 11.21 1.73 11.58
N LYS A 430 11.15 1.99 12.88
CA LYS A 430 10.70 3.25 13.45
C LYS A 430 11.89 3.91 14.13
N MET A 431 12.45 4.92 13.47
CA MET A 431 13.44 5.81 14.09
C MET A 431 12.76 6.55 15.23
N LEU A 432 13.31 6.41 16.45
CA LEU A 432 12.74 7.04 17.63
C LEU A 432 13.00 8.55 17.65
N PRO A 433 12.36 9.29 18.57
CA PRO A 433 12.76 10.66 18.86
C PRO A 433 14.22 10.73 19.32
N ILE A 434 14.87 11.87 19.08
CA ILE A 434 16.16 12.19 19.70
C ILE A 434 15.95 12.40 21.20
N GLU A 435 16.69 11.66 22.04
CA GLU A 435 16.67 11.80 23.50
C GLU A 435 17.37 13.09 23.95
N GLU A 436 18.51 13.41 23.34
CA GLU A 436 19.33 14.59 23.60
C GLU A 436 19.93 15.10 22.28
N ALA A 437 19.70 16.39 22.01
CA ALA A 437 20.22 17.09 20.84
C ALA A 437 21.53 17.80 21.18
N ARG A 438 22.46 17.86 20.23
CA ARG A 438 23.68 18.67 20.39
C ARG A 438 23.47 20.11 19.92
N ASP A 439 24.26 21.04 20.44
CA ASP A 439 24.33 22.40 19.93
C ASP A 439 24.64 22.42 18.42
N GLY A 440 23.82 23.13 17.65
CA GLY A 440 23.95 23.24 16.20
C GLY A 440 23.54 22.00 15.40
N GLU A 441 22.95 20.98 16.02
CA GLU A 441 22.57 19.75 15.31
C GLU A 441 21.36 19.92 14.39
N GLU A 442 21.46 19.38 13.16
CA GLU A 442 20.32 19.26 12.25
C GLU A 442 19.42 18.09 12.68
N LEU A 443 18.35 18.41 13.42
CA LEU A 443 17.38 17.44 13.95
C LEU A 443 16.25 17.07 12.98
N GLY A 444 16.16 17.74 11.83
CA GLY A 444 15.09 17.61 10.85
C GLY A 444 13.78 18.31 11.26
N VAL A 445 12.77 18.19 10.39
CA VAL A 445 11.41 18.72 10.64
C VAL A 445 10.83 18.09 11.90
N GLY A 446 10.34 18.93 12.83
CA GLY A 446 9.85 18.48 14.12
C GLY A 446 10.91 18.35 15.21
N GLU A 447 12.09 18.96 15.04
CA GLU A 447 13.10 19.16 16.09
C GLU A 447 13.53 17.87 16.80
N GLY A 448 13.66 16.76 16.05
CA GLY A 448 14.04 15.47 16.61
C GLY A 448 12.91 14.73 17.35
N LYS A 449 11.78 15.39 17.63
CA LYS A 449 10.71 14.90 18.52
C LYS A 449 9.72 13.94 17.83
N ILE A 450 9.57 14.05 16.52
CA ILE A 450 8.69 13.19 15.71
C ILE A 450 9.41 11.87 15.41
N ALA A 451 8.80 10.74 15.77
CA ALA A 451 9.28 9.40 15.40
C ALA A 451 8.99 9.11 13.92
N VAL A 452 9.95 8.55 13.18
CA VAL A 452 9.86 8.41 11.73
C VAL A 452 9.86 6.93 11.34
N ARG A 453 8.74 6.43 10.80
CA ARG A 453 8.64 5.07 10.28
C ARG A 453 9.12 5.00 8.84
N LEU A 454 10.23 4.29 8.64
CA LEU A 454 10.86 4.01 7.35
C LEU A 454 10.48 2.60 6.89
N ILE A 455 10.34 2.42 5.57
CA ILE A 455 10.05 1.13 4.93
C ILE A 455 10.97 0.94 3.73
N ASP A 456 11.37 -0.30 3.47
CA ASP A 456 12.17 -0.66 2.31
C ASP A 456 11.95 -2.13 1.91
N ASN A 457 12.33 -2.48 0.68
CA ASN A 457 12.19 -3.83 0.13
C ASN A 457 13.24 -4.15 -0.93
N ILE A 458 13.42 -5.46 -1.14
CA ILE A 458 14.21 -6.03 -2.22
C ILE A 458 13.39 -7.19 -2.81
N VAL A 459 13.16 -7.16 -4.12
CA VAL A 459 12.61 -8.31 -4.85
C VAL A 459 13.75 -9.31 -5.07
N LEU A 460 13.50 -10.57 -4.74
CA LEU A 460 14.36 -11.70 -5.05
C LEU A 460 13.80 -12.33 -6.32
N ASP A 461 14.48 -12.12 -7.45
CA ASP A 461 14.05 -12.61 -8.76
C ASP A 461 14.07 -14.16 -8.83
N ALA A 462 13.28 -14.73 -9.74
CA ALA A 462 13.33 -16.16 -10.03
C ALA A 462 14.70 -16.58 -10.62
N VAL A 463 15.10 -17.82 -10.37
CA VAL A 463 16.45 -18.35 -10.68
C VAL A 463 16.42 -19.71 -11.41
N LYS A 464 15.25 -20.11 -11.93
CA LYS A 464 15.00 -21.32 -12.71
C LYS A 464 14.03 -21.04 -13.86
#